data_AF-W3X0Q9-F1
#
_entry.id   AF-W3X0Q9-F1
#
_cell.length_a   1.000
_cell.length_b   1.000
_cell.length_c   1.000
_cell.angle_alpha   90.00
_cell.angle_beta   90.00
_cell.angle_gamma   90.00
#
_symmetry.space_group_name_H-M   'P 1'
#
loop_
_entity.id
_entity.type
_entity.pdbx_description
1 polymer ?
#
loop_
_entity_poly.entity_id
_entity_poly.type
_entity_poly.pdbx_seq_one_letter_code
_entity_poly.pdbx_strand_id
1 'polypeptide(L)'
;MASSASSAPEAADDSRARKSRRPAPSDFHVAVFCALPLEADAADAVFDEHWDDYQDSLPSKAAGDVNAYTFGVIGRHHVVLVHLSAMGKVHSAAAAAQCRSSFPNIELALIVGVCGVTPYTPEKEEIVLGDVIISDGVVQYDLGRQLPTRFVRKDTIHDVLGRPNVQIRSLLAKLRVLRVREDLDNKAAYYLELLQEQSRLLAQYPGVEHD
;
A
#
# COMPACT_ATOMS: atom_id res chain seq x y z
N MET A 1 35.44 18.42 59.72
CA MET A 1 35.39 17.05 59.18
C MET A 1 33.97 16.77 58.74
N ALA A 2 33.79 16.57 57.43
CA ALA A 2 32.66 16.01 56.68
C ALA A 2 31.22 16.47 57.01
N SER A 3 30.68 17.36 56.16
CA SER A 3 29.24 17.53 55.94
C SER A 3 28.73 16.41 55.00
N SER A 4 27.75 15.63 55.44
CA SER A 4 27.08 14.63 54.61
C SER A 4 25.89 15.25 53.87
N ALA A 5 26.08 15.54 52.58
CA ALA A 5 24.98 15.85 51.67
C ALA A 5 24.36 14.55 51.17
N SER A 6 23.07 14.37 51.46
CA SER A 6 22.22 13.30 50.93
C SER A 6 21.86 13.63 49.48
N SER A 7 22.52 12.98 48.51
CA SER A 7 22.15 13.05 47.10
C SER A 7 21.01 12.07 46.82
N ALA A 8 19.83 12.61 46.48
CA ALA A 8 18.73 11.84 45.92
C ALA A 8 19.16 11.18 44.60
N PRO A 9 18.61 10.00 44.25
CA PRO A 9 18.96 9.34 43.00
C PRO A 9 18.41 10.16 41.83
N GLU A 10 19.32 10.54 40.95
CA GLU A 10 19.09 11.19 39.68
C GLU A 10 18.16 10.29 38.85
N ALA A 11 16.94 10.78 38.58
CA ALA A 11 15.98 10.10 37.73
C ALA A 11 16.63 9.93 36.36
N ALA A 12 17.00 8.69 36.05
CA ALA A 12 17.58 8.33 34.77
C ALA A 12 16.62 8.74 33.65
N ASP A 13 17.12 9.67 32.84
CA ASP A 13 16.54 10.16 31.61
C ASP A 13 16.18 9.00 30.66
N ASP A 14 14.90 8.63 30.69
CA ASP A 14 14.28 7.54 29.91
C ASP A 14 14.21 7.85 28.39
N SER A 15 14.75 9.01 27.97
CA SER A 15 14.81 9.41 26.56
C SER A 15 15.89 8.69 25.76
N ARG A 16 16.81 7.96 26.41
CA ARG A 16 17.96 7.30 25.78
C ARG A 16 17.74 5.82 25.39
N ALA A 17 16.54 5.28 25.65
CA ALA A 17 16.21 3.86 25.45
C ALA A 17 15.42 3.55 24.15
N ARG A 18 15.10 4.52 23.29
CA ARG A 18 14.57 4.27 21.93
C ARG A 18 15.66 3.91 20.92
N LYS A 19 16.61 3.04 21.30
CA LYS A 19 17.44 2.36 20.30
C LYS A 19 16.54 1.36 19.59
N SER A 20 16.23 1.66 18.33
CA SER A 20 15.26 0.97 17.47
C SER A 20 15.40 -0.54 17.57
N ARG A 21 14.39 -1.19 18.17
CA ARG A 21 14.27 -2.64 18.04
C ARG A 21 13.97 -2.90 16.58
N ARG A 22 14.82 -3.70 15.93
CA ARG A 22 14.57 -4.23 14.58
C ARG A 22 13.10 -4.72 14.51
N PRO A 23 12.28 -4.18 13.59
CA PRO A 23 10.90 -4.62 13.47
C PRO A 23 10.91 -6.10 13.04
N ALA A 24 10.17 -6.91 13.78
CA ALA A 24 9.99 -8.31 13.42
C ALA A 24 9.06 -8.37 12.19
N PRO A 25 9.12 -9.44 11.37
CA PRO A 25 8.17 -9.59 10.27
C PRO A 25 6.70 -9.62 10.72
N SER A 26 6.44 -10.00 11.97
CA SER A 26 5.13 -9.94 12.62
C SER A 26 4.66 -8.52 12.99
N ASP A 27 5.53 -7.52 12.93
CA ASP A 27 5.21 -6.14 13.28
C ASP A 27 4.61 -5.38 12.07
N PHE A 28 4.59 -6.00 10.88
CA PHE A 28 4.02 -5.42 9.66
C PHE A 28 2.57 -5.85 9.49
N HIS A 29 1.71 -4.86 9.26
CA HIS A 29 0.25 -5.06 9.16
C HIS A 29 -0.32 -4.62 7.82
N VAL A 30 0.42 -3.81 7.06
CA VAL A 30 0.00 -3.29 5.76
C VAL A 30 1.06 -3.65 4.72
N ALA A 31 0.62 -4.15 3.57
CA ALA A 31 1.45 -4.31 2.39
C ALA A 31 0.90 -3.49 1.23
N VAL A 32 1.78 -2.80 0.51
CA VAL A 32 1.46 -2.05 -0.71
C VAL A 32 2.19 -2.72 -1.86
N PHE A 33 1.49 -3.08 -2.93
CA PHE A 33 2.06 -3.74 -4.10
C PHE A 33 2.03 -2.79 -5.28
N CYS A 34 3.18 -2.55 -5.89
CA CYS A 34 3.33 -1.71 -7.08
C CYS A 34 3.91 -2.54 -8.23
N ALA A 35 3.34 -2.38 -9.42
CA ALA A 35 3.73 -3.12 -10.62
C ALA A 35 4.85 -2.42 -11.39
N LEU A 36 4.93 -1.10 -11.27
CA LEU A 36 5.89 -0.25 -11.96
C LEU A 36 6.80 0.50 -10.99
N PRO A 37 8.05 0.79 -11.39
CA PRO A 37 8.93 1.66 -10.62
C PRO A 37 8.31 3.03 -10.31
N LEU A 38 7.64 3.68 -11.28
CA LEU A 38 7.00 4.98 -11.05
C LEU A 38 5.90 4.93 -9.98
N GLU A 39 5.19 3.81 -9.87
CA GLU A 39 4.14 3.61 -8.86
C GLU A 39 4.78 3.41 -7.49
N ALA A 40 5.87 2.64 -7.45
CA ALA A 40 6.65 2.41 -6.25
C ALA A 40 7.34 3.70 -5.78
N ASP A 41 7.88 4.52 -6.68
CA ASP A 41 8.50 5.81 -6.36
C ASP A 41 7.48 6.75 -5.69
N ALA A 42 6.25 6.81 -6.22
CA ALA A 42 5.17 7.60 -5.61
C ALA A 42 4.72 7.04 -4.25
N ALA A 43 4.64 5.71 -4.11
CA ALA A 43 4.30 5.07 -2.85
C ALA A 43 5.40 5.19 -1.79
N ASP A 44 6.66 5.16 -2.20
CA ASP A 44 7.84 5.31 -1.34
C ASP A 44 7.97 6.75 -0.83
N ALA A 45 7.68 7.73 -1.69
CA ALA A 45 7.76 9.15 -1.38
C ALA A 45 6.81 9.62 -0.26
N VAL A 46 5.78 8.84 0.06
CA VAL A 46 4.82 9.14 1.14
C VAL A 46 5.15 8.47 2.47
N PHE A 47 6.27 7.73 2.57
CA PHE A 47 6.72 7.15 3.83
C PHE A 47 7.22 8.25 4.78
N ASP A 48 6.82 8.16 6.04
CA ASP A 48 7.30 9.06 7.10
C ASP A 48 8.71 8.65 7.57
N GLU A 49 9.01 7.35 7.54
CA GLU A 49 10.31 6.77 7.89
C GLU A 49 10.65 5.62 6.95
N HIS A 50 11.88 5.58 6.46
CA HIS A 50 12.46 4.46 5.71
C HIS A 50 13.42 3.66 6.60
N TRP A 51 13.31 2.34 6.55
CA TRP A 51 14.17 1.44 7.34
C TRP A 51 15.17 0.66 6.49
N ASP A 52 15.13 0.80 5.18
CA ASP A 52 16.02 0.12 4.22
C ASP A 52 17.47 0.60 4.29
N ASP A 53 17.69 1.86 4.69
CA ASP A 53 19.01 2.47 4.84
C ASP A 53 19.88 1.79 5.92
N TYR A 54 19.25 0.98 6.77
CA TYR A 54 19.89 0.27 7.87
C TYR A 54 19.91 -1.22 7.55
N GLN A 55 20.88 -1.63 6.72
CA GLN A 55 20.97 -3.00 6.20
C GLN A 55 21.00 -4.09 7.29
N ASP A 56 21.50 -3.76 8.49
CA ASP A 56 21.52 -4.65 9.67
C ASP A 56 20.15 -4.82 10.37
N SER A 57 19.16 -3.97 10.05
CA SER A 57 17.81 -3.98 10.64
C SER A 57 16.68 -4.39 9.68
N LEU A 58 16.96 -4.80 8.46
CA LEU A 58 15.93 -5.28 7.53
C LEU A 58 15.25 -6.56 8.07
N PRO A 59 13.91 -6.68 8.12
CA PRO A 59 13.24 -7.91 8.58
C PRO A 59 13.68 -9.14 7.78
N SER A 60 13.89 -10.27 8.44
CA SER A 60 14.24 -11.51 7.74
C SER A 60 13.04 -12.04 6.95
N LYS A 61 13.22 -12.26 5.65
CA LYS A 61 12.22 -12.91 4.79
C LYS A 61 12.12 -14.41 5.08
N ALA A 62 10.96 -15.00 4.81
CA ALA A 62 10.80 -16.44 4.81
C ALA A 62 11.71 -17.11 3.76
N ALA A 63 12.11 -18.35 4.02
CA ALA A 63 12.92 -19.11 3.07
C ALA A 63 12.19 -19.27 1.73
N GLY A 64 12.85 -18.92 0.63
CA GLY A 64 12.30 -18.98 -0.72
C GLY A 64 11.50 -17.76 -1.16
N ASP A 65 11.34 -16.74 -0.31
CA ASP A 65 10.78 -15.45 -0.72
C ASP A 65 11.82 -14.66 -1.55
N VAL A 66 11.53 -14.50 -2.83
CA VAL A 66 12.38 -13.81 -3.82
C VAL A 66 11.93 -12.38 -4.10
N ASN A 67 10.87 -11.89 -3.44
CA ASN A 67 10.41 -10.53 -3.62
C ASN A 67 11.46 -9.52 -3.12
N ALA A 68 11.43 -8.34 -3.73
CA ALA A 68 12.09 -7.15 -3.24
C ALA A 68 11.07 -6.31 -2.46
N TYR A 69 11.51 -5.75 -1.33
CA TYR A 69 10.68 -4.96 -0.43
C TYR A 69 11.37 -3.68 -0.05
N THR A 70 10.54 -2.67 0.24
CA THR A 70 10.92 -1.51 1.02
C THR A 70 10.13 -1.47 2.31
N PHE A 71 10.79 -1.12 3.41
CA PHE A 71 10.22 -1.14 4.75
C PHE A 71 10.19 0.25 5.37
N GLY A 72 9.13 0.51 6.12
CA GLY A 72 9.06 1.76 6.87
C GLY A 72 7.69 2.02 7.48
N VAL A 73 7.39 3.30 7.69
CA VAL A 73 6.21 3.76 8.40
C VAL A 73 5.38 4.70 7.53
N ILE A 74 4.07 4.47 7.52
CA ILE A 74 3.08 5.44 7.04
C ILE A 74 2.06 5.68 8.17
N GLY A 75 2.02 6.90 8.67
CA GLY A 75 1.29 7.33 9.85
C GLY A 75 1.67 6.51 11.08
N ARG A 76 0.81 5.55 11.43
CA ARG A 76 1.00 4.65 12.58
C ARG A 76 1.26 3.20 12.18
N HIS A 77 1.35 2.94 10.88
CA HIS A 77 1.39 1.58 10.34
C HIS A 77 2.80 1.27 9.88
N HIS A 78 3.30 0.11 10.28
CA HIS A 78 4.48 -0.47 9.65
C HIS A 78 4.05 -1.07 8.31
N VAL A 79 4.66 -0.55 7.25
CA VAL A 79 4.30 -0.86 5.87
C VAL A 79 5.46 -1.57 5.20
N VAL A 80 5.10 -2.60 4.44
CA VAL A 80 5.99 -3.24 3.46
C VAL A 80 5.51 -2.84 2.06
N LEU A 81 6.34 -2.10 1.34
CA LEU A 81 6.17 -1.85 -0.09
C LEU A 81 6.78 -3.02 -0.86
N VAL A 82 5.98 -3.69 -1.67
CA VAL A 82 6.33 -4.86 -2.46
C VAL A 82 6.56 -4.45 -3.91
N HIS A 83 7.79 -4.63 -4.37
CA HIS A 83 8.19 -4.37 -5.75
C HIS A 83 7.91 -5.61 -6.60
N LEU A 84 6.92 -5.55 -7.48
CA LEU A 84 6.64 -6.67 -8.37
C LEU A 84 7.72 -6.78 -9.45
N SER A 85 8.12 -8.02 -9.76
CA SER A 85 9.14 -8.27 -10.78
C SER A 85 8.67 -7.98 -12.21
N ALA A 86 7.35 -8.01 -12.42
CA ALA A 86 6.71 -7.65 -13.67
C ALA A 86 5.21 -7.44 -13.45
N MET A 87 4.56 -6.78 -14.42
CA MET A 87 3.10 -6.65 -14.46
C MET A 87 2.39 -8.01 -14.56
N GLY A 88 1.12 -8.00 -14.17
CA GLY A 88 0.18 -9.08 -14.44
C GLY A 88 -0.07 -10.02 -13.26
N LYS A 89 -1.24 -10.68 -13.32
CA LYS A 89 -1.81 -11.46 -12.20
C LYS A 89 -0.91 -12.57 -11.68
N VAL A 90 -0.10 -13.20 -12.53
CA VAL A 90 0.80 -14.31 -12.13
C VAL A 90 1.89 -13.80 -11.18
N HIS A 91 2.58 -12.72 -11.55
CA HIS A 91 3.62 -12.11 -10.73
C HIS A 91 3.05 -11.56 -9.42
N SER A 92 1.91 -10.85 -9.49
CA SER A 92 1.22 -10.33 -8.31
C SER A 92 0.80 -11.44 -7.34
N ALA A 93 0.24 -12.55 -7.84
CA ALA A 93 -0.20 -13.67 -7.00
C ALA A 93 0.99 -14.38 -6.34
N ALA A 94 2.09 -14.61 -7.08
CA ALA A 94 3.30 -15.21 -6.54
C ALA A 94 3.91 -14.31 -5.45
N ALA A 95 4.02 -13.01 -5.71
CA ALA A 95 4.55 -12.05 -4.76
C ALA A 95 3.68 -11.98 -3.49
N ALA A 96 2.36 -11.90 -3.63
CA ALA A 96 1.45 -11.87 -2.49
C ALA A 96 1.52 -13.15 -1.63
N ALA A 97 1.67 -14.32 -2.26
CA ALA A 97 1.81 -15.59 -1.54
C ALA A 97 3.10 -15.64 -0.70
N GLN A 98 4.22 -15.16 -1.27
CA GLN A 98 5.51 -15.09 -0.57
C GLN A 98 5.52 -14.02 0.52
N CYS A 99 4.95 -12.84 0.23
CA CYS A 99 4.78 -11.75 1.19
C CYS A 99 4.00 -12.21 2.42
N ARG A 100 2.88 -12.92 2.23
CA ARG A 100 2.11 -13.51 3.35
C ARG A 100 2.92 -14.53 4.16
N SER A 101 3.85 -15.25 3.54
CA SER A 101 4.73 -16.20 4.23
C SER A 101 5.77 -15.47 5.09
N SER A 102 6.33 -14.37 4.57
CA SER A 102 7.33 -13.56 5.28
C SER A 102 6.71 -12.70 6.39
N PHE A 103 5.54 -12.11 6.15
CA PHE A 103 4.87 -11.15 7.03
C PHE A 103 3.49 -11.68 7.42
N PRO A 104 3.41 -12.56 8.43
CA PRO A 104 2.20 -13.32 8.74
C PRO A 104 1.05 -12.47 9.30
N ASN A 105 1.34 -11.26 9.77
CA ASN A 105 0.37 -10.36 10.42
C ASN A 105 -0.15 -9.25 9.50
N ILE A 106 0.09 -9.35 8.19
CA ILE A 106 -0.56 -8.45 7.22
C ILE A 106 -2.08 -8.65 7.29
N GLU A 107 -2.77 -7.57 7.63
CA GLU A 107 -4.24 -7.50 7.68
C GLU A 107 -4.81 -6.80 6.44
N LEU A 108 -4.03 -5.89 5.84
CA LEU A 108 -4.40 -5.12 4.67
C LEU A 108 -3.33 -5.20 3.59
N ALA A 109 -3.69 -5.69 2.42
CA ALA A 109 -2.86 -5.64 1.22
C ALA A 109 -3.52 -4.74 0.17
N LEU A 110 -2.80 -3.71 -0.27
CA LEU A 110 -3.24 -2.75 -1.29
C LEU A 110 -2.46 -3.00 -2.57
N ILE A 111 -3.14 -3.08 -3.70
CA ILE A 111 -2.50 -2.99 -5.01
C ILE A 111 -2.69 -1.54 -5.47
N VAL A 112 -1.59 -0.82 -5.63
CA VAL A 112 -1.59 0.61 -5.96
C VAL A 112 -0.82 0.78 -7.26
N GLY A 113 -1.44 1.46 -8.21
CA GLY A 113 -0.84 1.71 -9.50
C GLY A 113 -1.74 2.49 -10.44
N VAL A 114 -1.20 2.79 -11.61
CA VAL A 114 -1.94 3.48 -12.67
C VAL A 114 -2.89 2.50 -13.37
N CYS A 115 -4.08 2.96 -13.74
CA CYS A 115 -5.04 2.14 -14.47
C CYS A 115 -5.74 2.92 -15.58
N GLY A 116 -6.03 2.22 -16.68
CA GLY A 116 -7.00 2.71 -17.66
C GLY A 116 -8.42 2.47 -17.16
N VAL A 117 -9.34 3.35 -17.52
CA VAL A 117 -10.74 3.32 -17.08
C VAL A 117 -11.68 3.60 -18.24
N THR A 118 -12.91 3.11 -18.15
CA THR A 118 -13.98 3.53 -19.06
C THR A 118 -14.48 4.91 -18.63
N PRO A 119 -14.66 5.90 -19.54
CA PRO A 119 -14.87 7.31 -19.15
C PRO A 119 -16.15 7.61 -18.36
N TYR A 120 -17.07 6.65 -18.24
CA TYR A 120 -18.33 6.85 -17.53
C TYR A 120 -18.65 5.69 -16.59
N THR A 121 -19.13 6.03 -15.39
CA THR A 121 -19.75 5.08 -14.46
C THR A 121 -21.11 4.59 -14.99
N PRO A 122 -21.67 3.50 -14.45
CA PRO A 122 -23.05 3.09 -14.74
C PRO A 122 -24.09 4.20 -14.49
N GLU A 123 -23.81 5.09 -13.55
CA GLU A 123 -24.62 6.25 -13.19
C GLU A 123 -24.40 7.46 -14.12
N LYS A 124 -23.52 7.33 -15.13
CA LYS A 124 -23.12 8.38 -16.09
C LYS A 124 -22.33 9.52 -15.45
N GLU A 125 -21.60 9.24 -14.38
CA GLU A 125 -20.59 10.14 -13.85
C GLU A 125 -19.34 10.01 -14.72
N GLU A 126 -18.77 11.13 -15.12
CA GLU A 126 -17.55 11.17 -15.94
C GLU A 126 -16.33 10.87 -15.06
N ILE A 127 -15.40 10.08 -15.60
CA ILE A 127 -14.12 9.74 -14.97
C ILE A 127 -13.02 10.31 -15.87
N VAL A 128 -12.16 11.15 -15.31
CA VAL A 128 -11.10 11.88 -16.03
C VAL A 128 -9.71 11.48 -15.54
N LEU A 129 -8.65 11.93 -16.24
CA LEU A 129 -7.29 11.66 -15.77
C LEU A 129 -7.04 12.33 -14.43
N GLY A 130 -6.37 11.60 -13.53
CA GLY A 130 -6.09 12.06 -12.18
C GLY A 130 -7.11 11.60 -11.14
N ASP A 131 -8.27 11.08 -11.55
CA ASP A 131 -9.22 10.48 -10.61
C ASP A 131 -8.64 9.24 -9.92
N VAL A 132 -8.81 9.17 -8.60
CA VAL A 132 -8.37 8.04 -7.78
C VAL A 132 -9.53 7.09 -7.54
N ILE A 133 -9.44 5.88 -8.12
CA ILE A 133 -10.48 4.86 -8.00
C ILE A 133 -10.15 3.90 -6.85
N ILE A 134 -11.06 3.81 -5.87
CA ILE A 134 -11.00 2.82 -4.79
C ILE A 134 -12.01 1.71 -5.08
N SER A 135 -11.49 0.55 -5.49
CA SER A 135 -12.31 -0.62 -5.83
C SER A 135 -12.99 -1.25 -4.60
N ASP A 136 -14.24 -1.69 -4.75
CA ASP A 136 -14.95 -2.52 -3.77
C ASP A 136 -14.96 -4.03 -4.11
N GLY A 137 -14.34 -4.40 -5.23
CA GLY A 137 -14.28 -5.77 -5.71
C GLY A 137 -13.54 -5.90 -7.05
N VAL A 138 -13.01 -7.10 -7.31
CA VAL A 138 -12.27 -7.39 -8.54
C VAL A 138 -13.04 -8.39 -9.39
N VAL A 139 -13.22 -8.08 -10.66
CA VAL A 139 -13.81 -8.98 -11.65
C VAL A 139 -12.75 -9.36 -12.67
N GLN A 140 -12.41 -10.65 -12.72
CA GLN A 140 -11.52 -11.16 -13.76
C GLN A 140 -12.31 -11.35 -15.06
N TYR A 141 -12.12 -10.44 -16.02
CA TYR A 141 -12.84 -10.46 -17.30
C TYR A 141 -12.22 -11.38 -18.35
N ASP A 142 -10.93 -11.69 -18.23
CA ASP A 142 -10.14 -12.46 -19.20
C ASP A 142 -10.06 -13.96 -18.88
N LEU A 143 -10.68 -14.42 -17.79
CA LEU A 143 -10.79 -15.83 -17.47
C LEU A 143 -11.93 -16.45 -18.27
N GLY A 144 -11.62 -17.25 -19.28
CA GLY A 144 -12.66 -17.78 -20.16
C GLY A 144 -12.15 -18.75 -21.21
N ARG A 145 -13.01 -19.01 -22.19
CA ARG A 145 -12.70 -19.83 -23.38
C ARG A 145 -12.97 -19.00 -24.63
N GLN A 146 -11.97 -18.92 -25.51
CA GLN A 146 -12.17 -18.39 -26.85
C GLN A 146 -12.86 -19.45 -27.71
N LEU A 147 -14.08 -19.17 -28.15
CA LEU A 147 -14.79 -19.94 -29.18
C LEU A 147 -14.57 -19.30 -30.56
N PRO A 148 -14.86 -19.99 -31.67
CA PRO A 148 -14.65 -19.45 -33.01
C PRO A 148 -15.33 -18.10 -33.27
N THR A 149 -16.44 -17.81 -32.59
CA THR A 149 -17.22 -16.58 -32.81
C THR A 149 -17.19 -15.58 -31.65
N ARG A 150 -16.77 -16.00 -30.46
CA ARG A 150 -16.79 -15.13 -29.27
C ARG A 150 -15.91 -15.65 -28.14
N PHE A 151 -15.54 -14.75 -27.26
CA PHE A 151 -15.02 -15.12 -25.95
C PHE A 151 -16.17 -15.42 -24.99
N VAL A 152 -16.08 -16.53 -24.24
CA VAL A 152 -17.02 -16.87 -23.18
C VAL A 152 -16.27 -16.82 -21.85
N ARG A 153 -16.59 -15.81 -21.04
CA ARG A 153 -16.04 -15.68 -19.69
C ARG A 153 -16.52 -16.84 -18.82
N LYS A 154 -15.63 -17.35 -17.98
CA LYS A 154 -15.98 -18.23 -16.87
C LYS A 154 -16.43 -17.37 -15.70
N ASP A 155 -17.72 -17.42 -15.39
CA ASP A 155 -18.36 -16.55 -14.41
C ASP A 155 -19.21 -17.33 -13.40
N THR A 156 -18.94 -18.63 -13.26
CA THR A 156 -19.60 -19.46 -12.24
C THR A 156 -19.08 -19.13 -10.84
N ILE A 157 -19.80 -19.58 -9.81
CA ILE A 157 -19.37 -19.44 -8.40
C ILE A 157 -17.98 -20.05 -8.10
N HIS A 158 -17.49 -20.95 -8.96
CA HIS A 158 -16.19 -21.59 -8.81
C HIS A 158 -15.07 -20.82 -9.53
N ASP A 159 -15.41 -19.92 -10.44
CA ASP A 159 -14.47 -19.17 -11.27
C ASP A 159 -14.37 -17.68 -10.87
N VAL A 160 -15.40 -17.14 -10.20
CA VAL A 160 -15.46 -15.74 -9.79
C VAL A 160 -14.71 -15.54 -8.47
N LEU A 161 -13.95 -14.44 -8.40
CA LEU A 161 -13.29 -14.01 -7.17
C LEU A 161 -14.31 -13.71 -6.07
N GLY A 162 -14.03 -14.19 -4.86
CA GLY A 162 -14.85 -13.91 -3.69
C GLY A 162 -14.91 -12.42 -3.38
N ARG A 163 -15.98 -12.00 -2.70
CA ARG A 163 -16.07 -10.63 -2.15
C ARG A 163 -14.92 -10.39 -1.17
N PRO A 164 -14.43 -9.14 -1.03
CA PRO A 164 -13.51 -8.80 0.05
C PRO A 164 -14.08 -9.22 1.41
N ASN A 165 -13.23 -9.53 2.38
CA ASN A 165 -13.67 -9.99 3.71
C ASN A 165 -14.49 -8.92 4.47
N VAL A 166 -15.12 -9.29 5.58
CA VAL A 166 -15.99 -8.39 6.36
C VAL A 166 -15.24 -7.14 6.85
N GLN A 167 -13.98 -7.26 7.26
CA GLN A 167 -13.19 -6.13 7.75
C GLN A 167 -12.96 -5.11 6.64
N ILE A 168 -12.54 -5.55 5.45
CA ILE A 168 -12.34 -4.67 4.28
C ILE A 168 -13.65 -4.03 3.85
N ARG A 169 -14.76 -4.78 3.78
CA ARG A 169 -16.07 -4.19 3.42
C ARG A 169 -16.54 -3.17 4.44
N SER A 170 -16.28 -3.39 5.73
CA SER A 170 -16.62 -2.44 6.80
C SER A 170 -15.76 -1.17 6.70
N LEU A 171 -14.48 -1.32 6.35
CA LEU A 171 -13.59 -0.19 6.06
C LEU A 171 -14.08 0.62 4.86
N LEU A 172 -14.42 -0.03 3.75
CA LEU A 172 -14.98 0.63 2.57
C LEU A 172 -16.28 1.37 2.88
N ALA A 173 -17.17 0.76 3.67
CA ALA A 173 -18.39 1.42 4.12
C ALA A 173 -18.09 2.68 4.98
N LYS A 174 -17.07 2.62 5.84
CA LYS A 174 -16.59 3.78 6.61
C LYS A 174 -16.04 4.88 5.71
N LEU A 175 -15.27 4.55 4.66
CA LEU A 175 -14.73 5.53 3.71
C LEU A 175 -15.82 6.27 2.92
N ARG A 176 -17.01 5.69 2.79
CA ARG A 176 -18.18 6.34 2.15
C ARG A 176 -18.88 7.37 3.04
N VAL A 177 -18.60 7.40 4.35
CA VAL A 177 -19.19 8.39 5.28
C VAL A 177 -18.65 9.77 4.95
N LEU A 178 -19.54 10.77 4.77
CA LEU A 178 -19.19 12.14 4.34
C LEU A 178 -17.96 12.71 5.03
N ARG A 179 -17.95 12.77 6.37
CA ARG A 179 -16.80 13.28 7.14
C ARG A 179 -15.49 12.52 6.88
N VAL A 180 -15.56 11.20 6.68
CA VAL A 180 -14.37 10.37 6.43
C VAL A 180 -13.88 10.57 5.00
N ARG A 181 -14.80 10.73 4.05
CA ARG A 181 -14.48 11.07 2.67
C ARG A 181 -13.81 12.45 2.59
N GLU A 182 -14.35 13.46 3.26
CA GLU A 182 -13.74 14.79 3.34
C GLU A 182 -12.31 14.73 3.93
N ASP A 183 -12.09 13.96 5.00
CA ASP A 183 -10.74 13.76 5.56
C ASP A 183 -9.80 13.04 4.59
N LEU A 184 -10.31 12.07 3.81
CA LEU A 184 -9.55 11.38 2.77
C LEU A 184 -9.18 12.33 1.63
N ASP A 185 -10.12 13.13 1.14
CA ASP A 185 -9.92 14.08 0.05
C ASP A 185 -8.88 15.15 0.44
N ASN A 186 -8.97 15.69 1.66
CA ASN A 186 -7.99 16.65 2.18
C ASN A 186 -6.59 16.04 2.30
N LYS A 187 -6.48 14.78 2.75
CA LYS A 187 -5.19 14.08 2.81
C LYS A 187 -4.64 13.75 1.43
N ALA A 188 -5.51 13.33 0.50
CA ALA A 188 -5.11 13.07 -0.88
C ALA A 188 -4.55 14.34 -1.54
N ALA A 189 -5.21 15.48 -1.34
CA ALA A 189 -4.71 16.78 -1.82
C ALA A 189 -3.34 17.12 -1.20
N TYR A 190 -3.19 16.99 0.12
CA TYR A 190 -1.92 17.23 0.81
C TYR A 190 -0.77 16.36 0.28
N TYR A 191 -0.99 15.05 0.12
CA TYR A 191 0.04 14.15 -0.40
C TYR A 191 0.32 14.40 -1.88
N LEU A 192 -0.69 14.79 -2.67
CA LEU A 192 -0.47 15.15 -4.06
C LEU A 192 0.44 16.38 -4.19
N GLU A 193 0.21 17.42 -3.38
CA GLU A 193 1.08 18.60 -3.31
C GLU A 193 2.51 18.20 -2.92
N LEU A 194 2.67 17.37 -1.88
CA LEU A 194 3.97 16.86 -1.46
C LEU A 194 4.70 16.12 -2.61
N LEU A 195 3.99 15.29 -3.36
CA LEU A 195 4.56 14.55 -4.51
C LEU A 195 4.92 15.49 -5.67
N GLN A 196 4.15 16.55 -5.89
CA GLN A 196 4.41 17.55 -6.94
C GLN A 196 5.64 18.41 -6.65
N GLU A 197 5.96 18.66 -5.37
CA GLU A 197 7.18 19.35 -4.96
C GLU A 197 8.45 18.53 -5.25
N GLN A 198 8.32 17.20 -5.31
CA GLN A 198 9.43 16.31 -5.61
C GLN A 198 9.76 16.30 -7.11
N SER A 199 10.71 17.16 -7.51
CA SER A 199 11.11 17.31 -8.91
C SER A 199 11.57 16.01 -9.60
N ARG A 200 11.94 14.99 -8.83
CA ARG A 200 12.35 13.67 -9.34
C ARG A 200 11.19 12.81 -9.83
N LEU A 201 9.98 13.01 -9.30
CA LEU A 201 8.81 12.19 -9.62
C LEU A 201 8.09 12.62 -10.89
N LEU A 202 8.37 13.82 -11.43
CA LEU A 202 7.73 14.38 -12.62
C LEU A 202 6.18 14.29 -12.57
N ALA A 203 5.60 14.38 -11.37
CA ALA A 203 4.19 14.14 -11.09
C ALA A 203 3.31 15.33 -11.49
N GLN A 204 3.31 15.72 -12.76
CA GLN A 204 2.49 16.82 -13.27
C GLN A 204 1.22 16.28 -13.92
N TYR A 205 0.10 16.96 -13.66
CA TYR A 205 -1.14 16.68 -14.39
C TYR A 205 -0.94 17.07 -15.86
N PRO A 206 -1.16 16.15 -16.82
CA PRO A 206 -0.85 16.40 -18.22
C PRO A 206 -1.74 17.47 -18.84
N GLY A 207 -2.90 17.77 -18.26
CA GLY A 207 -3.87 18.73 -18.77
C GLY A 207 -5.15 18.05 -19.26
N VAL A 208 -6.25 18.82 -19.32
CA VAL A 208 -7.58 18.35 -19.71
C VAL A 208 -7.66 17.94 -21.18
N GLU A 209 -6.72 18.40 -22.00
CA GLU A 209 -6.58 18.01 -23.40
C GLU A 209 -6.13 16.56 -23.60
N HIS A 210 -5.69 15.91 -22.51
CA HIS A 210 -5.29 14.51 -22.48
C HIS A 210 -6.36 13.57 -21.93
N ASP A 211 -7.50 14.09 -21.48
CA ASP A 211 -8.66 13.30 -21.01
C ASP A 211 -9.37 12.54 -22.13
#